data_AF-A0A925VML1-F1
#
_entry.id   AF-A0A925VML1-F1
#
_cell.length_a   1.000
_cell.length_b   1.000
_cell.length_c   1.000
_cell.angle_alpha   90.00
_cell.angle_beta   90.00
_cell.angle_gamma   90.00
#
_symmetry.space_group_name_H-M   'P 1'
#
loop_
_entity.id
_entity.type
_entity.pdbx_description
1 polymer ?
#
loop_
_entity_poly.entity_id
_entity_poly.type
_entity_poly.pdbx_seq_one_letter_code
_entity_poly.pdbx_strand_id
1 'polypeptide(L)'
;EFIEMLKLDTAFLYELLGASHEHKIKSKKFAPTDIDEVILGHTNEPEYRRLENDEFMEALKDRTVRIDIPYITKLKDEIRIYERDFNRKKVKVHIAPHTLEMAAMWAVLTRLEEPKKANLTLLQKLKLYNGRTLPGFTEDNIKELRKEALREGMEGISPRYIQDKISNALVAFQQDGYINPFMIFTELEGGLKNHSLIKSEDDRKRYRDMLAIVRDEYTEIIKNEVQRAISADEEAIKRMCGNYIDNIKSYTQREKVRNKYTGQYEEPDERLMRSIEEKIDIPESRKDDFRREIMNYIGALAVEGKIFDYRTNERLHRALELKLFEDQKDSIKLTSLVSRVIDKDTQERIDVVKSRLVRDFGYNDQSATDVLNYVASIFARGDTRHN
;
A
#
# COMPACT_ATOMS: atom_id res chain seq x y z
N GLU A 1 22.37 -10.79 -29.43
CA GLU A 1 21.00 -10.76 -28.87
C GLU A 1 20.00 -10.69 -30.02
N PHE A 2 18.96 -11.52 -29.99
CA PHE A 2 17.92 -11.60 -31.01
C PHE A 2 16.57 -11.14 -30.44
N ILE A 3 16.03 -10.10 -31.04
CA ILE A 3 14.73 -9.52 -30.68
C ILE A 3 13.62 -10.23 -31.44
N GLU A 4 12.66 -10.81 -30.71
CA GLU A 4 11.56 -11.59 -31.30
C GLU A 4 12.06 -12.73 -32.19
N MET A 5 13.02 -13.51 -31.65
CA MET A 5 13.76 -14.54 -32.40
C MET A 5 12.86 -15.50 -33.17
N LEU A 6 11.70 -15.86 -32.62
CA LEU A 6 10.76 -16.80 -33.25
C LEU A 6 9.95 -16.21 -34.42
N LYS A 7 10.10 -14.92 -34.74
CA LYS A 7 9.58 -14.31 -35.96
C LYS A 7 10.55 -14.36 -37.14
N LEU A 8 11.78 -14.80 -36.90
CA LEU A 8 12.80 -14.91 -37.93
C LEU A 8 12.46 -16.04 -38.91
N ASP A 9 12.99 -15.94 -40.12
CA ASP A 9 12.85 -16.99 -41.13
C ASP A 9 13.42 -18.32 -40.61
N THR A 10 12.75 -19.43 -40.94
CA THR A 10 13.13 -20.78 -40.48
C THR A 10 14.54 -21.13 -40.92
N ALA A 11 14.94 -20.69 -42.12
CA ALA A 11 16.30 -20.85 -42.64
C ALA A 11 17.36 -20.20 -41.72
N PHE A 12 17.05 -19.05 -41.15
CA PHE A 12 17.96 -18.33 -40.26
C PHE A 12 18.09 -19.04 -38.90
N LEU A 13 16.98 -19.59 -38.40
CA LEU A 13 16.98 -20.35 -37.15
C LEU A 13 17.83 -21.64 -37.25
N TYR A 14 17.93 -22.27 -38.42
CA TYR A 14 18.87 -23.38 -38.66
C TYR A 14 20.33 -22.95 -38.58
N GLU A 15 20.67 -21.77 -39.09
CA GLU A 15 22.03 -21.23 -38.96
C GLU A 15 22.39 -20.99 -37.48
N LEU A 16 21.42 -20.61 -36.64
CA LEU A 16 21.62 -20.47 -35.20
C LEU A 16 21.86 -21.81 -34.48
N LEU A 17 21.24 -22.90 -34.94
CA LEU A 17 21.53 -24.24 -34.40
C LEU A 17 22.96 -24.68 -34.74
N GLY A 18 23.41 -24.40 -35.97
CA GLY A 18 24.81 -24.62 -36.36
C GLY A 18 25.77 -23.76 -35.54
N ALA A 19 25.40 -22.50 -35.31
CA ALA A 19 26.17 -21.58 -34.48
C ALA A 19 26.31 -22.09 -33.03
N SER A 20 25.24 -22.61 -32.42
CA SER A 20 25.29 -23.10 -31.03
C SER A 20 26.00 -24.44 -30.87
N HIS A 21 25.97 -25.32 -31.88
CA HIS A 21 26.55 -26.67 -31.79
C HIS A 21 27.95 -26.79 -32.37
N GLU A 22 28.16 -26.20 -33.56
CA GLU A 22 29.41 -26.32 -34.30
C GLU A 22 30.36 -25.15 -34.00
N HIS A 23 29.87 -24.16 -33.24
CA HIS A 23 30.58 -22.92 -32.95
C HIS A 23 31.04 -22.23 -34.24
N LYS A 24 30.22 -22.33 -35.30
CA LYS A 24 30.50 -21.82 -36.64
C LYS A 24 29.28 -21.19 -37.27
N ILE A 25 29.49 -20.08 -37.96
CA ILE A 25 28.48 -19.47 -38.84
C ILE A 25 28.91 -19.63 -40.29
N LYS A 26 27.99 -20.12 -41.13
CA LYS A 26 28.23 -20.33 -42.55
C LYS A 26 27.45 -19.31 -43.38
N SER A 27 28.11 -18.23 -43.79
CA SER A 27 27.53 -17.29 -44.75
C SER A 27 27.50 -17.91 -46.16
N LYS A 28 26.44 -17.65 -46.93
CA LYS A 28 26.28 -18.16 -48.31
C LYS A 28 27.45 -17.84 -49.25
N LYS A 29 28.25 -16.80 -48.96
CA LYS A 29 29.34 -16.32 -49.83
C LYS A 29 30.75 -16.53 -49.26
N PHE A 30 30.88 -17.03 -48.03
CA PHE A 30 32.17 -17.11 -47.34
C PHE A 30 32.39 -18.48 -46.71
N ALA A 31 33.66 -18.78 -46.40
CA ALA A 31 34.00 -19.96 -45.64
C ALA A 31 33.34 -19.90 -44.24
N PRO A 32 33.00 -21.07 -43.64
CA PRO A 32 32.53 -21.12 -42.26
C PRO A 32 33.51 -20.40 -41.34
N THR A 33 32.99 -19.53 -40.49
CA THR A 33 33.78 -18.75 -39.53
C THR A 33 33.50 -19.26 -38.13
N ASP A 34 34.55 -19.55 -37.37
CA ASP A 34 34.44 -19.92 -35.95
C ASP A 34 33.91 -18.74 -35.13
N ILE A 35 33.06 -19.04 -34.16
CA ILE A 35 32.46 -18.07 -33.24
C ILE A 35 32.58 -18.56 -31.80
N ASP A 36 32.71 -17.63 -30.86
CA ASP A 36 32.68 -17.88 -29.42
C ASP A 36 31.78 -16.82 -28.76
N GLU A 37 30.48 -17.07 -28.81
CA GLU A 37 29.46 -16.10 -28.40
C GLU A 37 28.33 -16.76 -27.60
N VAL A 38 27.67 -15.95 -26.77
CA VAL A 38 26.43 -16.35 -26.10
C VAL A 38 25.24 -15.91 -26.95
N ILE A 39 24.43 -16.87 -27.39
CA ILE A 39 23.20 -16.59 -28.13
C ILE A 39 22.06 -16.36 -27.13
N LEU A 40 21.59 -15.12 -27.04
CA LEU A 40 20.41 -14.73 -26.26
C LEU A 40 19.29 -14.33 -27.23
N GLY A 41 18.18 -15.06 -27.19
CA GLY A 41 16.97 -14.74 -27.95
C GLY A 41 15.80 -14.49 -27.01
N HIS A 42 15.03 -13.44 -27.28
CA HIS A 42 13.81 -13.17 -26.53
C HIS A 42 12.59 -13.26 -27.45
N THR A 43 11.47 -13.74 -26.91
CA THR A 43 10.22 -13.94 -27.65
C THR A 43 9.03 -13.78 -26.71
N ASN A 44 7.86 -13.45 -27.23
CA ASN A 44 6.65 -13.42 -26.41
C ASN A 44 6.10 -14.83 -26.22
N GLU A 45 5.42 -15.07 -25.10
CA GLU A 45 4.83 -16.39 -24.81
C GLU A 45 3.78 -16.84 -25.85
N PRO A 46 2.88 -15.98 -26.37
CA PRO A 46 1.94 -16.41 -27.41
C PRO A 46 2.63 -16.88 -28.70
N GLU A 47 3.78 -16.30 -29.05
CA GLU A 47 4.58 -16.71 -30.21
C GLU A 47 5.24 -18.06 -29.94
N TYR A 48 5.82 -18.22 -28.74
CA TYR A 48 6.38 -19.50 -28.30
C TYR A 48 5.33 -20.63 -28.31
N ARG A 49 4.14 -20.40 -27.76
CA ARG A 49 3.05 -21.40 -27.71
C ARG A 49 2.53 -21.77 -29.11
N ARG A 50 2.46 -20.82 -30.05
CA ARG A 50 2.03 -21.12 -31.44
C ARG A 50 2.97 -22.09 -32.13
N LEU A 51 4.26 -22.00 -31.84
CA LEU A 51 5.29 -22.83 -32.45
C LEU A 51 5.62 -24.06 -31.58
N GLU A 52 4.97 -24.22 -30.42
CA GLU A 52 5.29 -25.29 -29.49
C GLU A 52 5.02 -26.68 -30.06
N ASN A 53 4.05 -26.82 -30.97
CA ASN A 53 3.69 -28.07 -31.64
C ASN A 53 4.42 -28.29 -32.97
N ASP A 54 5.35 -27.40 -33.35
CA ASP A 54 6.14 -27.55 -34.57
C ASP A 54 7.33 -28.48 -34.32
N GLU A 55 7.50 -29.52 -35.14
CA GLU A 55 8.68 -30.40 -35.11
C GLU A 55 9.99 -29.60 -35.24
N PHE A 56 9.95 -28.48 -35.98
CA PHE A 56 11.07 -27.56 -36.10
C PHE A 56 11.53 -27.00 -34.74
N MET A 57 10.58 -26.67 -33.86
CA MET A 57 10.87 -26.15 -32.53
C MET A 57 11.43 -27.21 -31.60
N GLU A 58 11.22 -28.51 -31.84
CA GLU A 58 11.84 -29.55 -30.99
C GLU A 58 13.36 -29.48 -31.06
N ALA A 59 13.92 -29.34 -32.27
CA ALA A 59 15.35 -29.21 -32.48
C ALA A 59 15.94 -27.95 -31.81
N LEU A 60 15.19 -26.84 -31.78
CA LEU A 60 15.62 -25.61 -31.12
C LEU A 60 15.46 -25.69 -29.59
N LYS A 61 14.37 -26.29 -29.10
CA LYS A 61 14.12 -26.50 -27.66
C LYS A 61 15.15 -27.41 -27.02
N ASP A 62 15.58 -28.46 -27.69
CA ASP A 62 16.60 -29.38 -27.17
C ASP A 62 17.97 -28.70 -27.01
N ARG A 63 18.22 -27.64 -27.79
CA ARG A 63 19.50 -26.92 -27.85
C ARG A 63 19.47 -25.53 -27.18
N THR A 64 18.35 -25.17 -26.57
CA THR A 64 18.19 -23.87 -25.89
C THR A 64 17.62 -24.06 -24.50
N VAL A 65 18.01 -23.18 -23.57
CA VAL A 65 17.45 -23.15 -22.23
C VAL A 65 16.39 -22.06 -22.19
N ARG A 66 15.13 -22.46 -21.95
CA ARG A 66 14.03 -21.50 -21.74
C ARG A 66 14.13 -20.90 -20.34
N ILE A 67 14.17 -19.58 -20.27
CA ILE A 67 14.08 -18.83 -19.01
C ILE A 67 12.83 -17.97 -19.10
N ASP A 68 11.83 -18.31 -18.28
CA ASP A 68 10.59 -17.55 -18.19
C ASP A 68 10.83 -16.27 -17.38
N ILE A 69 10.53 -15.10 -17.97
CA ILE A 69 10.70 -13.78 -17.33
C ILE A 69 9.32 -13.24 -16.96
N PRO A 70 8.86 -13.44 -15.71
CA PRO A 70 7.56 -12.94 -15.27
C PRO A 70 7.60 -11.42 -15.01
N TYR A 71 6.43 -10.81 -15.00
CA TYR A 71 6.25 -9.47 -14.47
C TYR A 71 6.58 -9.40 -12.98
N ILE A 72 6.89 -8.18 -12.53
CA ILE A 72 7.18 -7.90 -11.11
C ILE A 72 5.95 -8.20 -10.25
N THR A 73 6.18 -8.96 -9.18
CA THR A 73 5.17 -9.35 -8.16
C THR A 73 5.37 -8.68 -6.82
N LYS A 74 6.39 -7.81 -6.69
CA LYS A 74 6.65 -7.01 -5.48
C LYS A 74 6.21 -5.58 -5.70
N LEU A 75 5.32 -5.10 -4.84
CA LEU A 75 4.76 -3.75 -4.94
C LEU A 75 5.83 -2.66 -4.98
N LYS A 76 6.84 -2.73 -4.09
CA LYS A 76 7.93 -1.75 -4.04
C LYS A 76 8.70 -1.66 -5.36
N ASP A 77 8.95 -2.79 -6.00
CA ASP A 77 9.70 -2.83 -7.25
C ASP A 77 8.86 -2.32 -8.43
N GLU A 78 7.54 -2.58 -8.41
CA GLU A 78 6.60 -2.04 -9.40
C GLU A 78 6.48 -0.50 -9.31
N ILE A 79 6.39 0.05 -8.10
CA ILE A 79 6.35 1.51 -7.87
C ILE A 79 7.58 2.18 -8.50
N ARG A 80 8.77 1.59 -8.34
CA ARG A 80 10.02 2.12 -8.90
C ARG A 80 10.01 2.22 -10.42
N ILE A 81 9.26 1.36 -11.12
CA ILE A 81 9.10 1.48 -12.57
C ILE A 81 8.42 2.81 -12.92
N TYR A 82 7.34 3.13 -12.21
CA TYR A 82 6.56 4.34 -12.48
C TYR A 82 7.29 5.60 -12.03
N GLU A 83 7.94 5.58 -10.87
CA GLU A 83 8.73 6.70 -10.36
C GLU A 83 9.87 7.13 -11.30
N ARG A 84 10.37 6.24 -12.16
CA ARG A 84 11.40 6.59 -13.15
C ARG A 84 10.94 7.70 -14.09
N ASP A 85 9.68 7.68 -14.49
CA ASP A 85 9.11 8.57 -15.51
C ASP A 85 8.12 9.57 -14.90
N PHE A 86 7.41 9.18 -13.84
CA PHE A 86 6.44 10.00 -13.12
C PHE A 86 7.00 10.47 -11.77
N ASN A 87 7.87 11.47 -11.81
CA ASN A 87 8.42 12.09 -10.61
C ASN A 87 8.44 13.62 -10.73
N ARG A 88 8.68 14.30 -9.60
CA ARG A 88 8.70 15.77 -9.50
C ARG A 88 9.68 16.46 -10.45
N LYS A 89 10.69 15.76 -11.00
CA LYS A 89 11.65 16.33 -11.95
C LYS A 89 11.15 16.28 -13.39
N LYS A 90 10.43 15.22 -13.76
CA LYS A 90 9.94 14.99 -15.13
C LYS A 90 8.51 15.50 -15.35
N VAL A 91 7.68 15.46 -14.31
CA VAL A 91 6.26 15.84 -14.36
C VAL A 91 6.06 17.13 -13.57
N LYS A 92 5.48 18.15 -14.22
CA LYS A 92 5.18 19.46 -13.59
C LYS A 92 3.94 19.43 -12.71
N VAL A 93 2.98 18.59 -13.07
CA VAL A 93 1.73 18.38 -12.34
C VAL A 93 2.04 17.66 -11.02
N HIS A 94 1.45 18.10 -9.91
CA HIS A 94 1.65 17.44 -8.64
C HIS A 94 1.01 16.04 -8.67
N ILE A 95 1.77 15.02 -8.29
CA ILE A 95 1.26 13.65 -8.12
C ILE A 95 1.00 13.47 -6.63
N ALA A 96 -0.26 13.35 -6.25
CA ALA A 96 -0.63 13.18 -4.84
C ALA A 96 -0.01 11.88 -4.28
N PRO A 97 0.27 11.83 -2.97
CA PRO A 97 0.68 10.61 -2.28
C PRO A 97 -0.17 9.40 -2.64
N HIS A 98 0.46 8.21 -2.62
CA HIS A 98 -0.15 6.93 -2.96
C HIS A 98 -0.69 6.76 -4.39
N THR A 99 -0.68 7.79 -5.25
CA THR A 99 -1.20 7.68 -6.63
C THR A 99 -0.52 6.59 -7.45
N LEU A 100 0.81 6.57 -7.46
CA LEU A 100 1.57 5.52 -8.16
C LEU A 100 1.51 4.18 -7.42
N GLU A 101 1.42 4.22 -6.08
CA GLU A 101 1.31 3.02 -5.25
C GLU A 101 0.01 2.26 -5.52
N MET A 102 -1.12 2.96 -5.61
CA MET A 102 -2.42 2.35 -5.87
C MET A 102 -2.48 1.76 -7.28
N ALA A 103 -1.91 2.45 -8.28
CA ALA A 103 -1.76 1.91 -9.63
C ALA A 103 -0.91 0.62 -9.65
N ALA A 104 0.25 0.65 -8.97
CA ALA A 104 1.16 -0.48 -8.85
C ALA A 104 0.53 -1.65 -8.10
N MET A 105 -0.20 -1.37 -7.02
CA MET A 105 -0.88 -2.38 -6.23
C MET A 105 -1.91 -3.12 -7.06
N TRP A 106 -2.75 -2.39 -7.80
CA TRP A 106 -3.70 -3.01 -8.71
C TRP A 106 -3.00 -3.86 -9.77
N ALA A 107 -1.95 -3.34 -10.42
CA ALA A 107 -1.20 -4.07 -11.44
C ALA A 107 -0.62 -5.39 -10.88
N VAL A 108 0.00 -5.35 -9.70
CA VAL A 108 0.54 -6.54 -9.05
C VAL A 108 -0.57 -7.53 -8.69
N LEU A 109 -1.71 -7.08 -8.16
CA LEU A 109 -2.84 -7.98 -7.87
C LEU A 109 -3.30 -8.73 -9.12
N THR A 110 -3.33 -8.09 -10.29
CA THR A 110 -3.71 -8.77 -11.54
C THR A 110 -2.74 -9.86 -11.99
N ARG A 111 -1.51 -9.86 -11.45
CA ARG A 111 -0.42 -10.78 -11.80
C ARG A 111 -0.24 -11.93 -10.80
N LEU A 112 -0.83 -11.80 -9.62
CA LEU A 112 -0.74 -12.80 -8.57
C LEU A 112 -1.75 -13.93 -8.82
N GLU A 113 -1.29 -15.16 -8.58
CA GLU A 113 -2.19 -16.32 -8.56
C GLU A 113 -3.00 -16.32 -7.26
N GLU A 114 -4.25 -16.79 -7.31
CA GLU A 114 -5.07 -16.95 -6.13
C GLU A 114 -4.38 -17.90 -5.12
N PRO A 115 -4.31 -17.53 -3.84
CA PRO A 115 -3.71 -18.39 -2.82
C PRO A 115 -4.53 -19.68 -2.68
N LYS A 116 -3.84 -20.83 -2.65
CA LYS A 116 -4.46 -22.15 -2.41
C LYS A 116 -4.97 -22.31 -0.97
N LYS A 117 -4.40 -21.52 -0.03
CA LYS A 117 -4.77 -21.53 1.39
C LYS A 117 -5.99 -20.63 1.60
N ALA A 118 -7.10 -21.19 2.07
CA ALA A 118 -8.39 -20.49 2.24
C ALA A 118 -8.36 -19.30 3.24
N ASN A 119 -7.34 -19.21 4.09
CA ASN A 119 -7.20 -18.16 5.10
C ASN A 119 -6.33 -16.97 4.67
N LEU A 120 -5.87 -16.93 3.42
CA LEU A 120 -5.01 -15.86 2.90
C LEU A 120 -5.74 -15.13 1.78
N THR A 121 -5.88 -13.81 1.89
CA THR A 121 -6.40 -13.00 0.79
C THR A 121 -5.28 -12.62 -0.19
N LEU A 122 -5.65 -12.29 -1.43
CA LEU A 122 -4.68 -11.84 -2.44
C LEU A 122 -3.91 -10.58 -2.01
N LEU A 123 -4.59 -9.64 -1.33
CA LEU A 123 -3.97 -8.43 -0.78
C LEU A 123 -2.98 -8.76 0.34
N GLN A 124 -3.30 -9.71 1.21
CA GLN A 124 -2.37 -10.18 2.25
C GLN A 124 -1.15 -10.86 1.62
N LYS A 125 -1.36 -11.69 0.58
CA LYS A 125 -0.27 -12.30 -0.19
C LYS A 125 0.66 -11.24 -0.81
N LEU A 126 0.10 -10.20 -1.42
CA LEU A 126 0.86 -9.06 -1.94
C LEU A 126 1.69 -8.38 -0.82
N LYS A 127 1.08 -8.12 0.34
CA LYS A 127 1.77 -7.50 1.49
C LYS A 127 2.92 -8.37 2.00
N LEU A 128 2.72 -9.68 2.13
CA LEU A 128 3.77 -10.65 2.50
C LEU A 128 4.93 -10.63 1.50
N TYR A 129 4.63 -10.64 0.20
CA TYR A 129 5.64 -10.60 -0.85
C TYR A 129 6.44 -9.30 -0.87
N ASN A 130 5.81 -8.21 -0.44
CA ASN A 130 6.44 -6.91 -0.26
C ASN A 130 7.19 -6.78 1.08
N GLY A 131 7.32 -7.86 1.86
CA GLY A 131 8.10 -7.91 3.10
C GLY A 131 7.36 -7.45 4.35
N ARG A 132 6.03 -7.28 4.30
CA ARG A 132 5.25 -7.04 5.53
C ARG A 132 5.04 -8.35 6.29
N THR A 133 5.24 -8.32 7.60
CA THR A 133 4.93 -9.45 8.49
C THR A 133 3.44 -9.47 8.81
N LEU A 134 2.83 -10.65 8.72
CA LEU A 134 1.46 -10.90 9.18
C LEU A 134 1.47 -11.95 10.29
N PRO A 135 0.60 -11.84 11.31
CA PRO A 135 0.48 -12.87 12.35
C PRO A 135 0.24 -14.26 11.73
N GLY A 136 1.02 -15.25 12.18
CA GLY A 136 0.90 -16.63 11.69
C GLY A 136 1.66 -16.94 10.39
N PHE A 137 2.43 -16.00 9.84
CA PHE A 137 3.29 -16.23 8.67
C PHE A 137 4.76 -15.97 8.99
N THR A 138 5.61 -16.94 8.66
CA THR A 138 7.07 -16.82 8.74
C THR A 138 7.69 -16.60 7.35
N GLU A 139 8.97 -16.21 7.30
CA GLU A 139 9.69 -16.07 6.02
C GLU A 139 9.72 -17.36 5.20
N ASP A 140 9.80 -18.51 5.86
CA ASP A 140 9.80 -19.80 5.17
C ASP A 140 8.43 -20.12 4.56
N ASN A 141 7.34 -19.75 5.23
CA ASN A 141 6.01 -19.83 4.63
C ASN A 141 5.89 -18.95 3.38
N ILE A 142 6.55 -17.79 3.34
CA ILE A 142 6.55 -16.92 2.15
C ILE A 142 7.31 -17.57 0.99
N LYS A 143 8.45 -18.24 1.27
CA LYS A 143 9.20 -18.98 0.25
C LYS A 143 8.39 -20.15 -0.30
N GLU A 144 7.67 -20.89 0.55
CA GLU A 144 6.76 -21.96 0.13
C GLU A 144 5.63 -21.40 -0.74
N LEU A 145 4.98 -20.32 -0.32
CA LEU A 145 3.93 -19.66 -1.10
C LEU A 145 4.40 -19.24 -2.50
N ARG A 146 5.65 -18.81 -2.64
CA ARG A 146 6.24 -18.49 -3.96
C ARG A 146 6.53 -19.72 -4.80
N LYS A 147 6.92 -20.85 -4.18
CA LYS A 147 7.16 -22.12 -4.90
C LYS A 147 5.87 -22.79 -5.35
N GLU A 148 4.76 -22.58 -4.64
CA GLU A 148 3.45 -23.15 -4.99
C GLU A 148 2.81 -22.51 -6.23
N ALA A 149 3.22 -21.29 -6.57
CA ALA A 149 2.72 -20.53 -7.71
C ALA A 149 3.61 -20.79 -8.94
N LEU A 150 3.02 -21.31 -10.01
CA LEU A 150 3.79 -21.88 -11.13
C LEU A 150 3.99 -20.88 -12.28
N ARG A 151 3.00 -20.04 -12.53
CA ARG A 151 2.94 -19.09 -13.65
C ARG A 151 2.67 -17.66 -13.18
N GLU A 152 3.03 -17.38 -11.93
CA GLU A 152 2.78 -16.08 -11.33
C GLU A 152 3.58 -14.98 -12.00
N GLY A 153 2.91 -13.88 -12.35
CA GLY A 153 3.51 -12.80 -13.14
C GLY A 153 3.64 -13.08 -14.63
N MET A 154 3.31 -14.29 -15.12
CA MET A 154 3.29 -14.56 -16.57
C MET A 154 2.02 -14.00 -17.24
N GLU A 155 0.98 -13.73 -16.45
CA GLU A 155 -0.28 -13.15 -16.89
C GLU A 155 -0.61 -11.89 -16.07
N GLY A 156 -1.57 -11.10 -16.53
CA GLY A 156 -1.99 -9.87 -15.88
C GLY A 156 -1.64 -8.60 -16.66
N ILE A 157 -1.87 -7.46 -16.02
CA ILE A 157 -1.71 -6.14 -16.63
C ILE A 157 -0.22 -5.79 -16.74
N SER A 158 0.21 -5.43 -17.95
CA SER A 158 1.58 -4.99 -18.21
C SER A 158 1.89 -3.64 -17.55
N PRO A 159 3.14 -3.38 -17.14
CA PRO A 159 3.53 -2.06 -16.65
C PRO A 159 3.29 -0.94 -17.68
N ARG A 160 3.42 -1.25 -18.97
CA ARG A 160 3.20 -0.29 -20.07
C ARG A 160 1.76 0.22 -20.10
N TYR A 161 0.79 -0.66 -19.85
CA TYR A 161 -0.61 -0.26 -19.75
C TYR A 161 -0.83 0.75 -18.62
N ILE A 162 -0.22 0.51 -17.46
CA ILE A 162 -0.33 1.43 -16.31
C ILE A 162 0.32 2.78 -16.63
N GLN A 163 1.50 2.78 -17.24
CA GLN A 163 2.17 4.01 -17.68
C GLN A 163 1.32 4.81 -18.68
N ASP A 164 0.64 4.13 -19.61
CA ASP A 164 -0.31 4.76 -20.53
C ASP A 164 -1.46 5.43 -19.76
N LYS A 165 -2.06 4.73 -18.79
CA LYS A 165 -3.17 5.29 -17.98
C LYS A 165 -2.75 6.44 -17.07
N ILE A 166 -1.55 6.38 -16.48
CA ILE A 166 -1.00 7.51 -15.73
C ILE A 166 -0.78 8.71 -16.67
N SER A 167 -0.25 8.47 -17.88
CA SER A 167 -0.04 9.54 -18.86
C SER A 167 -1.36 10.17 -19.32
N ASN A 168 -2.39 9.36 -19.57
CA ASN A 168 -3.72 9.84 -19.92
C ASN A 168 -4.33 10.67 -18.78
N ALA A 169 -4.21 10.21 -17.53
CA ALA A 169 -4.67 10.98 -16.37
C ALA A 169 -3.95 12.33 -16.26
N LEU A 170 -2.63 12.36 -16.46
CA LEU A 170 -1.85 13.60 -16.41
C LEU A 170 -2.29 14.61 -17.48
N VAL A 171 -2.73 14.15 -18.64
CA VAL A 171 -3.24 15.00 -19.72
C VAL A 171 -4.70 15.42 -19.44
N ALA A 172 -5.55 14.48 -19.06
CA ALA A 172 -6.98 14.71 -18.82
C ALA A 172 -7.23 15.68 -17.66
N PHE A 173 -6.47 15.54 -16.57
CA PHE A 173 -6.62 16.33 -15.34
C PHE A 173 -5.56 17.43 -15.20
N GLN A 174 -4.90 17.81 -16.31
CA GLN A 174 -3.85 18.84 -16.27
C GLN A 174 -4.37 20.19 -15.73
N GLN A 175 -5.64 20.51 -16.00
CA GLN A 175 -6.26 21.76 -15.56
C GLN A 175 -6.50 21.81 -14.04
N ASP A 176 -6.67 20.66 -13.39
CA ASP A 176 -6.88 20.55 -11.95
C ASP A 176 -5.60 20.81 -11.15
N GLY A 177 -4.44 20.87 -11.83
CA GLY A 177 -3.14 21.19 -11.23
C GLY A 177 -2.48 20.04 -10.46
N TYR A 178 -3.18 18.93 -10.28
CA TYR A 178 -2.65 17.72 -9.65
C TYR A 178 -3.41 16.45 -10.10
N ILE A 179 -2.79 15.28 -9.90
CA ILE A 179 -3.47 13.99 -10.04
C ILE A 179 -3.54 13.25 -8.71
N ASN A 180 -4.60 12.48 -8.50
CA ASN A 180 -4.82 11.70 -7.30
C ASN A 180 -5.20 10.24 -7.60
N PRO A 181 -5.27 9.35 -6.58
CA PRO A 181 -5.60 7.95 -6.80
C PRO A 181 -6.97 7.70 -7.43
N PHE A 182 -7.99 8.53 -7.14
CA PHE A 182 -9.33 8.38 -7.71
C PHE A 182 -9.37 8.67 -9.22
N MET A 183 -8.63 9.68 -9.67
CA MET A 183 -8.45 9.98 -11.09
C MET A 183 -7.81 8.79 -11.82
N ILE A 184 -6.77 8.19 -11.22
CA ILE A 184 -6.14 6.98 -11.76
C ILE A 184 -7.10 5.80 -11.77
N PHE A 185 -7.88 5.56 -10.71
CA PHE A 185 -8.87 4.47 -10.70
C PHE A 185 -9.90 4.61 -11.81
N THR A 186 -10.28 5.84 -12.16
CA THR A 186 -11.23 6.13 -13.23
C THR A 186 -10.63 5.78 -14.60
N GLU A 187 -9.37 6.18 -14.84
CA GLU A 187 -8.64 5.85 -16.08
C GLU A 187 -8.37 4.34 -16.22
N LEU A 188 -7.99 3.67 -15.13
CA LEU A 188 -7.79 2.23 -15.13
C LEU A 188 -9.10 1.48 -15.43
N GLU A 189 -10.19 1.83 -14.76
CA GLU A 189 -11.50 1.19 -14.96
C GLU A 189 -12.06 1.45 -16.36
N GLY A 190 -12.01 2.70 -16.83
CA GLY A 190 -12.45 3.08 -18.18
C GLY A 190 -11.62 2.37 -19.27
N GLY A 191 -10.32 2.22 -19.02
CA GLY A 191 -9.39 1.56 -19.92
C GLY A 191 -9.61 0.06 -20.09
N LEU A 192 -10.27 -0.63 -19.13
CA LEU A 192 -10.50 -2.08 -19.21
C LEU A 192 -11.44 -2.47 -20.37
N LYS A 193 -12.40 -1.59 -20.72
CA LYS A 193 -13.35 -1.84 -21.82
C LYS A 193 -12.66 -1.90 -23.19
N ASN A 194 -11.64 -1.08 -23.38
CA ASN A 194 -10.94 -0.91 -24.66
C ASN A 194 -9.62 -1.70 -24.72
N HIS A 195 -9.32 -2.50 -23.70
CA HIS A 195 -8.05 -3.23 -23.62
C HIS A 195 -8.05 -4.42 -24.58
N SER A 196 -7.26 -4.33 -25.65
CA SER A 196 -7.18 -5.35 -26.73
C SER A 196 -6.74 -6.74 -26.26
N LEU A 197 -5.89 -6.81 -25.23
CA LEU A 197 -5.41 -8.08 -24.65
C LEU A 197 -6.38 -8.73 -23.64
N ILE A 198 -7.39 -8.03 -23.14
CA ILE A 198 -8.37 -8.59 -22.18
C ILE A 198 -9.61 -9.00 -22.95
N LYS A 199 -9.65 -10.28 -23.35
CA LYS A 199 -10.72 -10.83 -24.19
C LYS A 199 -11.87 -11.45 -23.38
N SER A 200 -11.62 -11.88 -22.14
CA SER A 200 -12.62 -12.50 -21.29
C SER A 200 -13.37 -11.45 -20.46
N GLU A 201 -14.70 -11.54 -20.44
CA GLU A 201 -15.52 -10.76 -19.50
C GLU A 201 -15.25 -11.14 -18.04
N ASP A 202 -14.88 -12.40 -17.77
CA ASP A 202 -14.54 -12.85 -16.43
C ASP A 202 -13.27 -12.17 -15.91
N ASP A 203 -12.26 -12.00 -16.76
CA ASP A 203 -11.03 -11.26 -16.41
C ASP A 203 -11.34 -9.79 -16.16
N ARG A 204 -12.20 -9.17 -16.98
CA ARG A 204 -12.65 -7.78 -16.78
C ARG A 204 -13.39 -7.60 -15.46
N LYS A 205 -14.20 -8.59 -15.06
CA LYS A 205 -14.90 -8.57 -13.78
C LYS A 205 -13.90 -8.73 -12.64
N ARG A 206 -13.02 -9.73 -12.71
CA ARG A 206 -11.97 -9.97 -11.71
C ARG A 206 -11.09 -8.74 -11.48
N TYR A 207 -10.67 -8.05 -12.54
CA TYR A 207 -9.85 -6.85 -12.43
C TYR A 207 -10.61 -5.65 -11.86
N ARG A 208 -11.92 -5.54 -12.11
CA ARG A 208 -12.79 -4.55 -11.45
C ARG A 208 -12.93 -4.84 -9.96
N ASP A 209 -13.10 -6.10 -9.58
CA ASP A 209 -13.17 -6.50 -8.17
C ASP A 209 -11.84 -6.20 -7.46
N MET A 210 -10.69 -6.41 -8.12
CA MET A 210 -9.38 -6.00 -7.61
C MET A 210 -9.24 -4.47 -7.45
N LEU A 211 -9.82 -3.67 -8.36
CA LEU A 211 -9.84 -2.20 -8.18
C LEU A 211 -10.62 -1.81 -6.92
N ALA A 212 -11.73 -2.50 -6.61
CA ALA A 212 -12.48 -2.24 -5.39
C ALA A 212 -11.63 -2.52 -4.13
N ILE A 213 -10.91 -3.64 -4.11
CA ILE A 213 -9.97 -3.98 -3.01
C ILE A 213 -8.92 -2.88 -2.82
N VAL A 214 -8.35 -2.36 -3.90
CA VAL A 214 -7.34 -1.28 -3.83
C VAL A 214 -7.95 0.05 -3.38
N ARG A 215 -9.19 0.36 -3.78
CA ARG A 215 -9.93 1.53 -3.28
C ARG A 215 -10.18 1.46 -1.77
N ASP A 216 -10.53 0.27 -1.28
CA ASP A 216 -10.73 0.04 0.16
C ASP A 216 -9.41 0.18 0.94
N GLU A 217 -8.31 -0.38 0.42
CA GLU A 217 -6.97 -0.20 1.03
C GLU A 217 -6.56 1.28 1.05
N TYR A 218 -6.78 2.02 -0.04
CA TYR A 218 -6.51 3.45 -0.09
C TYR A 218 -7.32 4.21 0.96
N THR A 219 -8.60 3.85 1.11
CA THR A 219 -9.50 4.44 2.10
C THR A 219 -8.98 4.26 3.53
N GLU A 220 -8.47 3.07 3.86
CA GLU A 220 -7.86 2.82 5.17
C GLU A 220 -6.55 3.58 5.36
N ILE A 221 -5.73 3.73 4.32
CA ILE A 221 -4.50 4.53 4.38
C ILE A 221 -4.84 5.97 4.75
N ILE A 222 -5.68 6.65 3.97
CA ILE A 222 -5.97 8.07 4.19
C ILE A 222 -6.74 8.35 5.49
N LYS A 223 -7.58 7.41 5.96
CA LYS A 223 -8.19 7.51 7.29
C LYS A 223 -7.12 7.57 8.37
N ASN A 224 -6.14 6.66 8.31
CA ASN A 224 -5.04 6.63 9.28
C ASN A 224 -4.17 7.90 9.20
N GLU A 225 -3.92 8.42 8.00
CA GLU A 225 -3.15 9.66 7.82
C GLU A 225 -3.88 10.88 8.39
N VAL A 226 -5.17 11.02 8.09
CA VAL A 226 -6.00 12.11 8.63
C VAL A 226 -6.13 12.01 10.15
N GLN A 227 -6.32 10.79 10.69
CA GLN A 227 -6.30 10.55 12.14
C GLN A 227 -5.00 11.01 12.78
N ARG A 228 -3.85 10.64 12.19
CA ARG A 228 -2.53 11.07 12.67
C ARG A 228 -2.35 12.58 12.55
N ALA A 229 -2.78 13.19 11.44
CA ALA A 229 -2.68 14.63 11.24
C ALA A 229 -3.52 15.41 12.28
N ILE A 230 -4.65 14.86 12.73
CA ILE A 230 -5.47 15.43 13.81
C ILE A 230 -4.79 15.21 15.17
N SER A 231 -4.43 13.97 15.50
CA SER A 231 -3.86 13.59 16.78
C SER A 231 -2.43 14.10 17.03
N ALA A 232 -1.75 14.65 16.02
CA ALA A 232 -0.42 15.26 16.15
C ALA A 232 -0.36 16.55 17.00
N ASP A 233 -1.43 16.90 17.74
CA ASP A 233 -1.32 17.82 18.87
C ASP A 233 -0.61 17.10 20.04
N GLU A 234 0.73 17.15 20.01
CA GLU A 234 1.57 16.55 21.04
C GLU A 234 1.26 17.07 22.45
N GLU A 235 0.81 18.32 22.57
CA GLU A 235 0.45 18.87 23.87
C GLU A 235 -0.85 18.26 24.39
N ALA A 236 -1.84 18.04 23.51
CA ALA A 236 -3.07 17.35 23.88
C ALA A 236 -2.81 15.90 24.29
N ILE A 237 -1.96 15.16 23.55
CA ILE A 237 -1.56 13.80 23.93
C ILE A 237 -0.85 13.81 25.29
N LYS A 238 0.08 14.75 25.53
CA LYS A 238 0.77 14.87 26.82
C LYS A 238 -0.20 15.14 27.98
N ARG A 239 -1.17 16.05 27.80
CA ARG A 239 -2.19 16.34 28.81
C ARG A 239 -3.05 15.12 29.12
N MET A 240 -3.52 14.41 28.08
CA MET A 240 -4.33 13.20 28.25
C MET A 240 -3.53 12.07 28.89
N CYS A 241 -2.28 11.88 28.48
CA CYS A 241 -1.37 10.89 29.08
C CYS A 241 -1.14 11.19 30.57
N GLY A 242 -0.87 12.45 30.92
CA GLY A 242 -0.73 12.88 32.32
C GLY A 242 -1.97 12.55 33.14
N ASN A 243 -3.16 12.91 32.63
CA ASN A 243 -4.42 12.58 33.30
C ASN A 243 -4.64 11.06 33.42
N TYR A 244 -4.31 10.27 32.40
CA TYR A 244 -4.42 8.81 32.43
C TYR A 244 -3.49 8.20 33.49
N ILE A 245 -2.23 8.63 33.54
CA ILE A 245 -1.23 8.15 34.51
C ILE A 245 -1.61 8.55 35.94
N ASP A 246 -2.07 9.79 36.15
CA ASP A 246 -2.54 10.24 37.46
C ASP A 246 -3.67 9.33 37.98
N ASN A 247 -4.63 8.98 37.12
CA ASN A 247 -5.73 8.07 37.47
C ASN A 247 -5.26 6.63 37.69
N ILE A 248 -4.34 6.09 36.87
CA ILE A 248 -3.80 4.74 37.06
C ILE A 248 -3.02 4.64 38.37
N LYS A 249 -2.17 5.64 38.67
CA LYS A 249 -1.39 5.67 39.90
C LYS A 249 -2.32 5.59 41.11
N SER A 250 -3.33 6.44 41.15
CA SER A 250 -4.32 6.45 42.22
C SER A 250 -5.13 5.14 42.29
N TYR A 251 -5.53 4.57 41.16
CA TYR A 251 -6.23 3.28 41.10
C TYR A 251 -5.37 2.11 41.62
N THR A 252 -4.10 2.05 41.23
CA THR A 252 -3.18 0.97 41.64
C THR A 252 -2.74 1.10 43.09
N GLN A 253 -2.56 2.32 43.60
CA GLN A 253 -2.15 2.60 44.97
C GLN A 253 -3.34 2.71 45.95
N ARG A 254 -4.59 2.64 45.46
CA ARG A 254 -5.82 2.89 46.22
C ARG A 254 -5.81 4.27 46.91
N GLU A 255 -5.25 5.24 46.22
CA GLU A 255 -5.21 6.64 46.63
C GLU A 255 -6.26 7.45 45.85
N LYS A 256 -6.58 8.64 46.35
CA LYS A 256 -7.48 9.57 45.67
C LYS A 256 -6.71 10.50 44.73
N VAL A 257 -7.30 10.82 43.58
CA VAL A 257 -6.74 11.78 42.63
C VAL A 257 -7.10 13.19 43.11
N ARG A 258 -6.13 14.11 43.14
CA ARG A 258 -6.42 15.51 43.44
C ARG A 258 -6.96 16.21 42.20
N ASN A 259 -8.21 16.64 42.25
CA ASN A 259 -8.83 17.41 41.17
C ASN A 259 -8.17 18.80 41.10
N LYS A 260 -7.62 19.14 39.92
CA LYS A 260 -6.86 20.38 39.69
C LYS A 260 -7.74 21.64 39.76
N TYR A 261 -9.05 21.52 39.60
CA TYR A 261 -9.99 22.64 39.57
C TYR A 261 -10.66 22.88 40.92
N THR A 262 -11.07 21.81 41.62
CA THR A 262 -11.74 21.90 42.92
C THR A 262 -10.78 21.80 44.10
N GLY A 263 -9.57 21.29 43.87
CA GLY A 263 -8.59 21.00 44.92
C GLY A 263 -8.95 19.79 45.79
N GLN A 264 -10.10 19.16 45.57
CA GLN A 264 -10.60 18.04 46.36
C GLN A 264 -10.02 16.70 45.88
N TYR A 265 -10.03 15.73 46.77
CA TYR A 265 -9.60 14.36 46.50
C TYR A 265 -10.78 13.52 46.03
N GLU A 266 -10.74 13.09 44.78
CA GLU A 266 -11.78 12.30 44.12
C GLU A 266 -11.29 10.86 43.86
N GLU A 267 -12.23 9.93 43.70
CA GLU A 267 -11.88 8.57 43.28
C GLU A 267 -11.36 8.57 41.84
N PRO A 268 -10.48 7.62 41.47
CA PRO A 268 -9.95 7.51 40.11
C PRO A 268 -11.08 7.34 39.07
N ASP A 269 -11.00 8.09 37.97
CA ASP A 269 -11.98 8.00 36.89
C ASP A 269 -11.73 6.75 36.04
N GLU A 270 -12.32 5.63 36.46
CA GLU A 270 -12.28 4.38 35.70
C GLU A 270 -12.92 4.50 34.31
N ARG A 271 -13.90 5.40 34.11
CA ARG A 271 -14.54 5.58 32.79
C ARG A 271 -13.55 6.20 31.81
N LEU A 272 -12.82 7.23 32.24
CA LEU A 272 -11.74 7.81 31.44
C LEU A 272 -10.69 6.75 31.09
N MET A 273 -10.20 6.00 32.08
CA MET A 273 -9.19 4.96 31.85
C MET A 273 -9.68 3.89 30.86
N ARG A 274 -10.91 3.40 31.03
CA ARG A 274 -11.52 2.43 30.11
C ARG A 274 -11.68 2.99 28.70
N SER A 275 -12.07 4.25 28.55
CA SER A 275 -12.25 4.87 27.24
C SER A 275 -10.96 4.93 26.40
N ILE A 276 -9.79 4.91 27.05
CA ILE A 276 -8.47 4.81 26.40
C ILE A 276 -8.09 3.34 26.16
N GLU A 277 -8.22 2.49 27.18
CA GLU A 277 -7.85 1.06 27.15
C GLU A 277 -8.63 0.27 26.08
N GLU A 278 -9.89 0.61 25.85
CA GLU A 278 -10.74 -0.04 24.85
C GLU A 278 -10.31 0.27 23.41
N LYS A 279 -9.57 1.36 23.17
CA LYS A 279 -9.09 1.71 21.81
C LYS A 279 -8.02 0.76 21.28
N ILE A 280 -7.40 0.00 22.16
CA ILE A 280 -6.43 -1.05 21.82
C ILE A 280 -6.93 -2.43 22.22
N ASP A 281 -8.26 -2.60 22.24
CA ASP A 281 -8.96 -3.87 22.45
C ASP A 281 -8.61 -4.56 23.78
N ILE A 282 -8.33 -3.80 24.85
CA ILE A 282 -8.07 -4.39 26.17
C ILE A 282 -9.40 -4.80 26.81
N PRO A 283 -9.67 -6.11 26.99
CA PRO A 283 -10.91 -6.57 27.60
C PRO A 283 -10.96 -6.19 29.07
N GLU A 284 -12.18 -6.06 29.61
CA GLU A 284 -12.40 -5.65 31.00
C GLU A 284 -11.69 -6.57 32.00
N SER A 285 -11.64 -7.88 31.72
CA SER A 285 -10.94 -8.87 32.55
C SER A 285 -9.42 -8.63 32.66
N ARG A 286 -8.81 -7.89 31.73
CA ARG A 286 -7.37 -7.59 31.71
C ARG A 286 -7.04 -6.13 32.03
N LYS A 287 -8.03 -5.33 32.45
CA LYS A 287 -7.81 -3.90 32.77
C LYS A 287 -6.77 -3.73 33.88
N ASP A 288 -6.85 -4.54 34.93
CA ASP A 288 -5.96 -4.44 36.09
C ASP A 288 -4.53 -4.84 35.74
N ASP A 289 -4.36 -5.88 34.92
CA ASP A 289 -3.04 -6.31 34.44
C ASP A 289 -2.38 -5.23 33.61
N PHE A 290 -3.12 -4.64 32.67
CA PHE A 290 -2.61 -3.59 31.78
C PHE A 290 -2.20 -2.34 32.59
N ARG A 291 -3.04 -1.89 33.53
CA ARG A 291 -2.73 -0.76 34.41
C ARG A 291 -1.47 -1.00 35.25
N ARG A 292 -1.30 -2.21 35.79
CA ARG A 292 -0.09 -2.60 36.54
C ARG A 292 1.14 -2.68 35.64
N GLU A 293 1.01 -3.20 34.43
CA GLU A 293 2.09 -3.24 33.44
C GLU A 293 2.63 -1.85 33.13
N ILE A 294 1.74 -0.87 32.90
CA ILE A 294 2.13 0.53 32.67
C ILE A 294 2.84 1.12 33.89
N MET A 295 2.32 0.91 35.11
CA MET A 295 2.98 1.41 36.33
C MET A 295 4.34 0.77 36.57
N ASN A 296 4.47 -0.53 36.33
CA ASN A 296 5.75 -1.24 36.46
C ASN A 296 6.77 -0.71 35.44
N TYR A 297 6.32 -0.44 34.21
CA TYR A 297 7.15 0.14 33.17
C TYR A 297 7.66 1.55 33.54
N ILE A 298 6.76 2.40 34.06
CA ILE A 298 7.14 3.73 34.58
C ILE A 298 8.12 3.60 35.75
N GLY A 299 7.86 2.67 36.67
CA GLY A 299 8.73 2.40 37.83
C GLY A 299 10.13 1.94 37.42
N ALA A 300 10.24 1.03 36.45
CA ALA A 300 11.52 0.57 35.93
C ALA A 300 12.34 1.71 35.32
N LEU A 301 11.70 2.57 34.50
CA LEU A 301 12.36 3.75 33.94
C LEU A 301 12.84 4.73 35.02
N ALA A 302 12.05 4.93 36.07
CA ALA A 302 12.43 5.81 37.18
C ALA A 302 13.63 5.26 37.98
N VAL A 303 13.72 3.94 38.18
CA VAL A 303 14.88 3.28 38.82
C VAL A 303 16.16 3.46 37.97
N GLU A 304 16.03 3.48 36.65
CA GLU A 304 17.12 3.76 35.72
C GLU A 304 17.45 5.27 35.58
N GLY A 305 16.77 6.15 36.33
CA GLY A 305 16.94 7.60 36.25
C GLY A 305 16.41 8.23 34.95
N LYS A 306 15.57 7.50 34.20
CA LYS A 306 14.96 7.97 32.95
C LYS A 306 13.58 8.58 33.21
N ILE A 307 13.24 9.59 32.41
CA ILE A 307 11.91 10.21 32.43
C ILE A 307 10.99 9.37 31.55
N PHE A 308 9.78 9.11 32.04
CA PHE A 308 8.76 8.44 31.25
C PHE A 308 8.29 9.34 30.10
N ASP A 309 8.27 8.77 28.89
CA ASP A 309 7.67 9.37 27.71
C ASP A 309 6.63 8.39 27.15
N TYR A 310 5.43 8.87 26.85
CA TYR A 310 4.36 8.06 26.28
C TYR A 310 4.76 7.40 24.96
N ARG A 311 5.73 8.00 24.24
CA ARG A 311 6.25 7.48 22.96
C ARG A 311 7.06 6.19 23.11
N THR A 312 7.59 5.89 24.30
CA THR A 312 8.44 4.71 24.51
C THR A 312 7.60 3.43 24.63
N ASN A 313 6.28 3.55 24.76
CA ASN A 313 5.34 2.43 24.76
C ASN A 313 4.37 2.57 23.58
N GLU A 314 4.57 1.78 22.52
CA GLU A 314 3.76 1.85 21.29
C GLU A 314 2.27 1.59 21.54
N ARG A 315 1.93 0.69 22.48
CA ARG A 315 0.54 0.36 22.81
C ARG A 315 -0.18 1.55 23.43
N LEU A 316 0.44 2.15 24.44
CA LEU A 316 -0.10 3.31 25.12
C LEU A 316 -0.18 4.51 24.17
N HIS A 317 0.87 4.75 23.39
CA HIS A 317 0.89 5.83 22.41
C HIS A 317 -0.29 5.70 21.43
N ARG A 318 -0.49 4.51 20.86
CA ARG A 318 -1.61 4.25 19.94
C ARG A 318 -2.98 4.42 20.60
N ALA A 319 -3.14 3.96 21.83
CA ALA A 319 -4.40 4.12 22.58
C ALA A 319 -4.75 5.62 22.77
N LEU A 320 -3.74 6.42 23.14
CA LEU A 320 -3.90 7.87 23.29
C LEU A 320 -4.19 8.56 21.96
N GLU A 321 -3.50 8.21 20.87
CA GLU A 321 -3.79 8.77 19.55
C GLU A 321 -5.25 8.52 19.10
N LEU A 322 -5.73 7.28 19.29
CA LEU A 322 -7.09 6.88 18.94
C LEU A 322 -8.15 7.57 19.81
N LYS A 323 -7.88 7.71 21.11
CA LYS A 323 -8.80 8.42 22.01
C LYS A 323 -8.86 9.91 21.69
N LEU A 324 -7.71 10.55 21.46
CA LEU A 324 -7.66 11.97 21.13
C LEU A 324 -8.41 12.23 19.82
N PHE A 325 -8.25 11.35 18.83
CA PHE A 325 -9.00 11.44 17.59
C PHE A 325 -10.51 11.33 17.83
N GLU A 326 -10.96 10.36 18.63
CA GLU A 326 -12.39 10.22 18.96
C GLU A 326 -12.96 11.49 19.62
N ASP A 327 -12.23 12.07 20.58
CA ASP A 327 -12.68 13.28 21.27
C ASP A 327 -12.68 14.50 20.34
N GLN A 328 -11.75 14.54 19.37
CA GLN A 328 -11.62 15.66 18.45
C GLN A 328 -12.46 15.54 17.19
N LYS A 329 -12.88 14.35 16.76
CA LYS A 329 -13.60 14.13 15.49
C LYS A 329 -14.88 14.99 15.41
N ASP A 330 -15.59 15.10 16.52
CA ASP A 330 -16.83 15.86 16.64
C ASP A 330 -16.56 17.36 16.86
N SER A 331 -15.44 17.68 17.52
CA SER A 331 -15.00 19.07 17.78
C SER A 331 -14.48 19.79 16.54
N ILE A 332 -13.86 19.05 15.61
CA ILE A 332 -13.45 19.53 14.30
C ILE A 332 -14.69 19.64 13.39
N LYS A 333 -15.84 19.07 13.83
CA LYS A 333 -17.04 18.91 13.04
C LYS A 333 -16.65 18.50 11.62
N LEU A 334 -15.96 17.36 11.47
CA LEU A 334 -15.65 16.85 10.13
C LEU A 334 -16.92 16.78 9.25
N THR A 335 -18.08 16.56 9.87
CA THR A 335 -19.40 16.65 9.24
C THR A 335 -19.75 18.05 8.70
N SER A 336 -19.28 19.15 9.30
CA SER A 336 -19.49 20.52 8.81
C SER A 336 -18.60 20.92 7.64
N LEU A 337 -17.54 20.16 7.30
CA LEU A 337 -16.81 20.35 6.03
C LEU A 337 -17.71 20.16 4.80
N VAL A 338 -18.79 19.39 4.95
CA VAL A 338 -19.82 19.20 3.91
C VAL A 338 -20.79 20.40 3.85
N SER A 339 -20.80 21.24 4.89
CA SER A 339 -21.67 22.41 4.98
C SER A 339 -20.95 23.66 4.46
N ARG A 340 -21.66 24.55 3.75
CA ARG A 340 -21.07 25.75 3.12
C ARG A 340 -20.61 26.84 4.10
N VAL A 341 -20.91 26.69 5.40
CA VAL A 341 -20.63 27.71 6.41
C VAL A 341 -19.75 27.10 7.48
N ILE A 342 -18.46 27.46 7.44
CA ILE A 342 -17.45 27.05 8.41
C ILE A 342 -17.12 28.28 9.25
N ASP A 343 -17.14 28.15 10.58
CA ASP A 343 -16.71 29.21 11.48
C ASP A 343 -15.19 29.42 11.42
N LYS A 344 -14.73 30.62 11.79
CA LYS A 344 -13.31 31.00 11.67
C LYS A 344 -12.39 30.08 12.47
N ASP A 345 -12.79 29.69 13.68
CA ASP A 345 -11.99 28.84 14.57
C ASP A 345 -11.86 27.41 14.00
N THR A 346 -12.93 26.88 13.41
CA THR A 346 -12.92 25.58 12.73
C THR A 346 -12.04 25.63 11.47
N GLN A 347 -12.09 26.73 10.71
CA GLN A 347 -11.23 26.92 9.55
C GLN A 347 -9.74 26.92 9.93
N GLU A 348 -9.36 27.61 11.00
CA GLU A 348 -7.98 27.62 11.50
C GLU A 348 -7.51 26.20 11.88
N ARG A 349 -8.37 25.39 12.52
CA ARG A 349 -8.05 23.99 12.83
C ARG A 349 -7.87 23.14 11.58
N ILE A 350 -8.74 23.31 10.58
CA ILE A 350 -8.63 22.61 9.29
C ILE A 350 -7.31 22.97 8.60
N ASP A 351 -6.92 24.24 8.62
CA ASP A 351 -5.68 24.70 8.00
C ASP A 351 -4.43 24.11 8.70
N VAL A 352 -4.47 23.92 10.01
CA VAL A 352 -3.43 23.20 10.76
C VAL A 352 -3.33 21.74 10.31
N VAL A 353 -4.47 21.04 10.18
CA VAL A 353 -4.49 19.64 9.72
C VAL A 353 -3.99 19.53 8.27
N LYS A 354 -4.44 20.41 7.37
CA LYS A 354 -3.92 20.47 5.98
C LYS A 354 -2.42 20.70 5.96
N SER A 355 -1.92 21.63 6.77
CA SER A 355 -0.48 21.92 6.86
C SER A 355 0.32 20.69 7.29
N ARG A 356 -0.22 19.87 8.20
CA ARG A 356 0.37 18.60 8.62
C ARG A 356 0.31 17.56 7.50
N LEU A 357 -0.80 17.43 6.78
CA LEU A 357 -0.92 16.55 5.62
C LEU A 357 0.13 16.89 4.53
N VAL A 358 0.29 18.17 4.23
CA VAL A 358 1.28 18.66 3.27
C VAL A 358 2.71 18.35 3.74
N ARG A 359 3.02 18.64 5.01
CA ARG A 359 4.38 18.49 5.57
C ARG A 359 4.77 17.02 5.76
N ASP A 360 3.90 16.21 6.34
CA ASP A 360 4.23 14.88 6.85
C ASP A 360 4.00 13.77 5.80
N PHE A 361 3.04 13.99 4.89
CA PHE A 361 2.65 12.99 3.89
C PHE A 361 2.88 13.45 2.44
N GLY A 362 3.16 14.73 2.21
CA GLY A 362 3.59 15.25 0.91
C GLY A 362 2.47 15.65 -0.04
N TYR A 363 1.25 15.84 0.46
CA TYR A 363 0.13 16.43 -0.28
C TYR A 363 0.44 17.89 -0.67
N ASN A 364 -0.32 18.43 -1.63
CA ASN A 364 -0.46 19.88 -1.83
C ASN A 364 -1.76 20.40 -1.21
N ASP A 365 -2.00 21.71 -1.19
CA ASP A 365 -3.18 22.30 -0.52
C ASP A 365 -4.52 21.77 -1.06
N GLN A 366 -4.64 21.65 -2.39
CA GLN A 366 -5.85 21.13 -3.04
C GLN A 366 -6.09 19.65 -2.72
N SER A 367 -5.07 18.80 -2.89
CA SER A 367 -5.16 17.37 -2.60
C SER A 367 -5.40 17.08 -1.11
N ALA A 368 -4.82 17.87 -0.20
CA ALA A 368 -5.09 17.77 1.23
C ALA A 368 -6.55 18.11 1.55
N THR A 369 -7.09 19.14 0.91
CA THR A 369 -8.51 19.52 1.03
C THR A 369 -9.43 18.39 0.53
N ASP A 370 -9.13 17.82 -0.63
CA ASP A 370 -9.94 16.76 -1.22
C ASP A 370 -9.90 15.46 -0.39
N VAL A 371 -8.73 15.11 0.17
CA VAL A 371 -8.59 13.98 1.10
C VAL A 371 -9.40 14.21 2.38
N LEU A 372 -9.32 15.40 2.98
CA LEU A 372 -10.10 15.72 4.18
C LEU A 372 -11.60 15.66 3.91
N ASN A 373 -12.07 16.22 2.79
CA ASN A 373 -13.47 16.16 2.40
C ASN A 373 -13.94 14.72 2.19
N TYR A 374 -13.12 13.90 1.53
CA TYR A 374 -13.44 12.50 1.31
C TYR A 374 -13.53 11.72 2.64
N VAL A 375 -12.54 11.86 3.51
CA VAL A 375 -12.51 11.20 4.82
C VAL A 375 -13.66 11.67 5.72
N ALA A 376 -13.96 12.96 5.73
CA ALA A 376 -15.13 13.53 6.40
C ALA A 376 -16.43 12.88 5.93
N SER A 377 -16.58 12.68 4.62
CA SER A 377 -17.77 12.04 4.05
C SER A 377 -17.93 10.58 4.48
N ILE A 378 -16.83 9.86 4.69
CA ILE A 378 -16.85 8.47 5.17
C ILE A 378 -17.31 8.41 6.61
N PHE A 379 -16.78 9.28 7.47
CA PHE A 379 -17.18 9.35 8.88
C PHE A 379 -18.65 9.74 9.03
N ALA A 380 -19.12 10.73 8.26
CA ALA A 380 -20.52 11.13 8.25
C ALA A 380 -21.47 9.97 7.86
N ARG A 381 -21.04 9.10 6.94
CA ARG A 381 -21.82 7.90 6.57
C ARG A 381 -21.72 6.78 7.62
N GLY A 382 -20.58 6.65 8.28
CA GLY A 382 -20.36 5.67 9.36
C GLY A 382 -21.32 5.85 10.53
N ASP A 383 -21.55 7.10 10.95
CA ASP A 383 -22.48 7.43 12.05
C ASP A 383 -23.93 7.04 11.73
N THR A 384 -24.35 7.05 10.46
CA THR A 384 -25.73 6.66 10.07
C THR A 384 -26.00 5.16 10.18
N ARG A 385 -24.98 4.30 10.30
CA ARG A 385 -25.15 2.86 10.51
C ARG A 385 -25.21 2.46 11.98
N HIS A 386 -25.04 3.40 12.91
CA HIS A 386 -25.03 3.15 14.36
C HIS A 386 -26.14 3.91 15.12
N ASN A 387 -27.08 4.53 14.40
CA ASN A 387 -28.31 5.10 14.96
C ASN A 387 -29.53 4.24 14.62
#